data_AF-A0A8J5S6D8-F1
#
_entry.id   AF-A0A8J5S6D8-F1
#
_cell.length_a   1.000
_cell.length_b   1.000
_cell.length_c   1.000
_cell.angle_alpha   90.00
_cell.angle_beta   90.00
_cell.angle_gamma   90.00
#
_symmetry.space_group_name_H-M   'P 1'
#
loop_
_entity.id
_entity.type
_entity.pdbx_description
1 polymer ?
#
loop_
_entity_poly.entity_id
_entity_poly.type
_entity_poly.pdbx_seq_one_letter_code
_entity_poly.pdbx_strand_id
1 'polypeptide(L)'
;MDSSPAPAAAAPMATATPPIEDCLRLLRGERDEQKLAGLLIAANVCRAGDVAGSRPSAPGLGKLEGGKEEEKEAYLRLAVTVLSGLARIPEVAADEGVVSTIPLIAEIVSKSYDLTITEECFELLSLIAIASEDGVYRFCEPGVIAMIFPQISSFPDGSRCLELATHLMQLLVNKLRVDSMTVEKLQGMTSMSNLNHCTC
;
A
#
# COMPACT_ATOMS: atom_id res chain seq x y z
N MET A 1 29.44 59.88 -17.80
CA MET A 1 29.92 58.79 -18.66
C MET A 1 31.10 58.20 -17.92
N ASP A 2 31.03 57.07 -17.22
CA ASP A 2 30.13 55.92 -17.32
C ASP A 2 29.80 55.38 -15.92
N SER A 3 28.54 54.96 -15.76
CA SER A 3 27.98 54.41 -14.52
C SER A 3 28.25 52.91 -14.44
N SER A 4 28.87 52.47 -13.36
CA SER A 4 29.06 51.05 -13.03
C SER A 4 27.72 50.45 -12.55
N PRO A 5 27.24 49.31 -13.07
CA PRO A 5 26.00 48.72 -12.61
C PRO A 5 26.24 47.86 -11.36
N ALA A 6 25.41 48.09 -10.35
CA ALA A 6 25.32 47.29 -9.13
C ALA A 6 24.89 45.84 -9.46
N PRO A 7 25.35 44.83 -8.70
CA PRO A 7 24.86 43.47 -8.86
C PRO A 7 23.40 43.40 -8.42
N ALA A 8 22.56 42.92 -9.34
CA ALA A 8 21.15 42.67 -9.11
C ALA A 8 20.96 41.71 -7.94
N ALA A 9 20.09 42.11 -7.01
CA ALA A 9 19.62 41.28 -5.92
C ALA A 9 19.08 39.95 -6.48
N ALA A 10 19.71 38.85 -6.08
CA ALA A 10 19.15 37.53 -6.26
C ALA A 10 17.85 37.47 -5.44
N ALA A 11 16.72 37.44 -6.13
CA ALA A 11 15.45 37.07 -5.54
C ALA A 11 15.61 35.70 -4.86
N PRO A 12 15.04 35.49 -3.66
CA PRO A 12 15.08 34.17 -3.05
C PRO A 12 14.37 33.22 -4.00
N MET A 13 15.10 32.21 -4.49
CA MET A 13 14.50 31.03 -5.07
C MET A 13 13.51 30.51 -4.01
N ALA A 14 12.23 30.69 -4.28
CA ALA A 14 11.19 29.94 -3.60
C ALA A 14 11.59 28.48 -3.80
N THR A 15 12.05 27.84 -2.72
CA THR A 15 12.20 26.40 -2.64
C THR A 15 10.84 25.83 -3.03
N ALA A 16 10.72 25.40 -4.29
CA ALA A 16 9.56 24.66 -4.74
C ALA A 16 9.47 23.45 -3.81
N THR A 17 8.48 23.46 -2.92
CA THR A 17 8.13 22.29 -2.13
C THR A 17 7.98 21.14 -3.11
N PRO A 18 8.60 19.97 -2.83
CA PRO A 18 8.53 18.86 -3.77
C PRO A 18 7.06 18.55 -4.05
N PRO A 19 6.69 18.20 -5.31
CA PRO A 19 5.30 18.01 -5.74
C PRO A 19 4.54 17.00 -4.87
N ILE A 20 5.29 16.15 -4.17
CA ILE A 20 4.82 15.18 -3.20
C ILE A 20 4.29 15.84 -1.91
N GLU A 21 4.94 16.89 -1.41
CA GLU A 21 4.52 17.59 -0.20
C GLU A 21 3.22 18.36 -0.43
N ASP A 22 3.08 18.95 -1.63
CA ASP A 22 1.83 19.56 -2.08
C ASP A 22 0.72 18.50 -2.23
N CYS A 23 1.06 17.33 -2.79
CA CYS A 23 0.15 16.19 -2.88
C CYS A 23 -0.34 15.72 -1.49
N LEU A 24 0.57 15.55 -0.52
CA LEU A 24 0.22 15.17 0.85
C LEU A 24 -0.63 16.22 1.55
N ARG A 25 -0.35 17.51 1.32
CA ARG A 25 -1.19 18.59 1.85
C ARG A 25 -2.60 18.57 1.25
N LEU A 26 -2.74 18.24 -0.02
CA LEU A 26 -4.04 18.10 -0.69
C LEU A 26 -4.81 16.86 -0.20
N LEU A 27 -4.13 15.72 -0.03
CA LEU A 27 -4.72 14.49 0.52
C LEU A 27 -5.20 14.66 1.96
N ARG A 28 -4.50 15.48 2.76
CA ARG A 28 -4.89 15.84 4.13
C ARG A 28 -5.96 16.94 4.21
N GLY A 29 -6.41 17.49 3.08
CA GLY A 29 -7.45 18.52 3.06
C GLY A 29 -8.82 18.00 3.52
N GLU A 30 -9.65 18.86 4.10
CA GLU A 30 -10.98 18.48 4.57
C GLU A 30 -12.00 18.33 3.44
N ARG A 31 -11.81 19.06 2.33
CA ARG A 31 -12.76 19.08 1.20
C ARG A 31 -12.47 17.95 0.21
N ASP A 32 -13.52 17.31 -0.29
CA ASP A 32 -13.41 16.22 -1.27
C ASP A 32 -12.68 16.64 -2.54
N GLU A 33 -12.82 17.91 -2.97
CA GLU A 33 -12.08 18.49 -4.10
C GLU A 33 -10.56 18.47 -3.89
N GLN A 34 -10.11 18.73 -2.66
CA GLN A 34 -8.69 18.72 -2.32
C GLN A 34 -8.15 17.30 -2.29
N LYS A 35 -8.90 16.38 -1.67
CA LYS A 35 -8.57 14.95 -1.66
C LYS A 35 -8.50 14.39 -3.07
N LEU A 36 -9.45 14.75 -3.95
CA LEU A 36 -9.46 14.35 -5.35
C LEU A 36 -8.28 14.94 -6.14
N ALA A 37 -7.94 16.21 -5.93
CA ALA A 37 -6.76 16.82 -6.53
C ALA A 37 -5.46 16.14 -6.08
N GLY A 38 -5.35 15.83 -4.79
CA GLY A 38 -4.26 15.03 -4.23
C GLY A 38 -4.19 13.65 -4.87
N LEU A 39 -5.33 12.96 -5.01
CA LEU A 39 -5.41 11.63 -5.61
C LEU A 39 -5.02 11.63 -7.10
N LEU A 40 -5.40 12.67 -7.86
CA LEU A 40 -5.03 12.82 -9.27
C LEU A 40 -3.53 13.07 -9.45
N ILE A 41 -2.93 13.91 -8.59
CA ILE A 41 -1.48 14.16 -8.60
C ILE A 41 -0.75 12.87 -8.23
N ALA A 42 -1.20 12.19 -7.18
CA ALA A 42 -0.68 10.89 -6.76
C ALA A 42 -0.69 9.88 -7.89
N ALA A 43 -1.83 9.65 -8.53
CA ALA A 43 -1.97 8.73 -9.65
C ALA A 43 -1.00 9.06 -10.80
N ASN A 44 -0.80 10.34 -11.10
CA ASN A 44 0.16 10.77 -12.13
C ASN A 44 1.63 10.54 -11.72
N VAL A 45 1.97 10.80 -10.46
CA VAL A 45 3.33 10.58 -9.92
C VAL A 45 3.67 9.09 -9.91
N CYS A 46 2.74 8.24 -9.48
CA CYS A 46 2.90 6.79 -9.49
C CYS A 46 3.15 6.28 -10.92
N ARG A 47 2.39 6.82 -11.89
CA ARG A 47 2.56 6.51 -13.31
C ARG A 47 3.90 6.99 -13.91
N ALA A 48 4.51 8.03 -13.35
CA ALA A 48 5.81 8.55 -13.80
C ALA A 48 6.99 7.74 -13.24
N GLY A 49 6.80 7.08 -12.09
CA GLY A 49 7.79 6.19 -11.48
C GLY A 49 7.93 4.84 -12.19
N ASP A 50 6.85 4.36 -12.83
CA ASP A 50 6.83 3.08 -13.53
C ASP A 50 7.02 3.26 -15.05
N VAL A 51 8.27 3.19 -15.52
CA VAL A 51 8.58 3.12 -16.97
C VAL A 51 8.40 1.70 -17.53
N ALA A 52 7.83 0.76 -16.77
CA ALA A 52 7.43 -0.54 -17.30
C ALA A 52 6.33 -1.17 -16.44
N GLY A 53 5.14 -1.36 -17.01
CA GLY A 53 4.15 -2.29 -16.46
C GLY A 53 2.73 -1.74 -16.38
N SER A 54 1.94 -2.05 -17.40
CA SER A 54 0.47 -1.99 -17.45
C SER A 54 -0.18 -0.59 -17.33
N ARG A 55 -0.77 -0.17 -18.46
CA ARG A 55 -1.65 1.00 -18.53
C ARG A 55 -2.98 0.61 -17.85
N PRO A 56 -3.47 1.32 -16.82
CA PRO A 56 -4.91 1.41 -16.63
C PRO A 56 -5.41 2.22 -17.84
N SER A 57 -6.06 1.53 -18.77
CA SER A 57 -6.83 2.18 -19.82
C SER A 57 -7.81 3.12 -19.14
N ALA A 58 -7.52 4.42 -19.15
CA ALA A 58 -8.54 5.43 -18.91
C ALA A 58 -9.69 5.09 -19.86
N PRO A 59 -10.90 4.78 -19.38
CA PRO A 59 -12.03 4.72 -20.27
C PRO A 59 -12.20 6.15 -20.79
N GLY A 60 -11.86 6.32 -22.06
CA GLY A 60 -12.37 7.44 -22.83
C GLY A 60 -13.88 7.49 -22.60
N LEU A 61 -14.36 8.70 -22.39
CA LEU A 61 -15.77 9.09 -22.43
C LEU A 61 -16.46 8.42 -23.63
N GLY A 62 -17.06 7.25 -23.41
CA GLY A 62 -17.42 6.34 -24.50
C GLY A 62 -18.25 5.17 -24.01
N LYS A 63 -19.56 5.42 -23.84
CA LYS A 63 -20.67 4.46 -23.89
C LYS A 63 -20.48 3.17 -23.05
N LEU A 64 -20.88 3.27 -21.78
CA LEU A 64 -20.94 2.18 -20.81
C LEU A 64 -22.03 1.17 -21.20
N GLU A 65 -21.63 0.09 -21.87
CA GLU A 65 -22.24 -1.24 -21.71
C GLU A 65 -21.24 -2.13 -20.95
N GLY A 66 -21.03 -1.81 -19.68
CA GLY A 66 -20.27 -2.63 -18.73
C GLY A 66 -21.16 -2.94 -17.54
N GLY A 67 -21.15 -4.19 -17.06
CA GLY A 67 -21.97 -4.59 -15.91
C GLY A 67 -21.58 -3.84 -14.64
N LYS A 68 -22.52 -3.64 -13.71
CA LYS A 68 -22.27 -2.98 -12.40
C LYS A 68 -21.08 -3.57 -11.62
N GLU A 69 -20.74 -4.83 -11.88
CA GLU A 69 -19.65 -5.56 -11.22
C GLU A 69 -18.27 -5.26 -11.84
N GLU A 70 -18.19 -5.16 -13.17
CA GLU A 70 -16.95 -4.80 -13.87
C GLU A 70 -16.53 -3.37 -13.57
N GLU A 71 -17.50 -2.45 -13.49
CA GLU A 71 -17.24 -1.06 -13.11
C GLU A 71 -16.68 -0.96 -11.69
N LYS A 72 -17.29 -1.70 -10.75
CA LYS A 72 -16.81 -1.76 -9.36
C LYS A 72 -15.38 -2.31 -9.28
N GLU A 73 -15.07 -3.35 -10.05
CA GLU A 73 -13.75 -3.96 -10.11
C GLU A 73 -12.70 -2.99 -10.67
N ALA A 74 -13.06 -2.21 -11.70
CA ALA A 74 -12.20 -1.17 -12.25
C ALA A 74 -11.89 -0.06 -11.22
N TYR A 75 -12.88 0.36 -10.43
CA TYR A 75 -12.66 1.30 -9.33
C TYR A 75 -11.78 0.70 -8.23
N LEU A 76 -11.97 -0.57 -7.89
CA LEU A 76 -11.15 -1.25 -6.89
C LEU A 76 -9.68 -1.31 -7.34
N ARG A 77 -9.42 -1.73 -8.58
CA ARG A 77 -8.08 -1.71 -9.19
C ARG A 77 -7.44 -0.35 -9.07
N LEU A 78 -8.14 0.70 -9.50
CA LEU A 78 -7.63 2.05 -9.47
C LEU A 78 -7.32 2.51 -8.03
N ALA A 79 -8.20 2.22 -7.08
CA ALA A 79 -8.00 2.57 -5.69
C ALA A 79 -6.76 1.89 -5.09
N VAL A 80 -6.59 0.58 -5.31
CA VAL A 80 -5.44 -0.18 -4.82
C VAL A 80 -4.15 0.31 -5.47
N THR A 81 -4.12 0.51 -6.79
CA THR A 81 -2.94 1.03 -7.50
C THR A 81 -2.53 2.41 -7.00
N VAL A 82 -3.48 3.33 -6.82
CA VAL A 82 -3.15 4.67 -6.30
C VAL A 82 -2.65 4.60 -4.86
N LEU A 83 -3.27 3.77 -4.02
CA LEU A 83 -2.84 3.60 -2.64
C LEU A 83 -1.45 2.95 -2.54
N SER A 84 -1.20 1.89 -3.32
CA SER A 84 0.11 1.22 -3.46
C SER A 84 1.19 2.20 -3.90
N GLY A 85 0.94 2.97 -4.95
CA GLY A 85 1.89 3.95 -5.44
C GLY A 85 2.14 5.11 -4.46
N LEU A 86 1.12 5.54 -3.70
CA LEU A 86 1.28 6.51 -2.61
C LEU A 86 2.11 5.97 -1.45
N ALA A 87 1.89 4.70 -1.09
CA ALA A 87 2.63 4.03 -0.02
C ALA A 87 4.11 3.81 -0.34
N ARG A 88 4.56 4.07 -1.57
CA ARG A 88 6.01 4.12 -1.88
C ARG A 88 6.71 5.25 -1.10
N ILE A 89 5.95 6.22 -0.60
CA ILE A 89 6.39 7.24 0.35
C ILE A 89 6.26 6.67 1.78
N PRO A 90 7.35 6.46 2.53
CA PRO A 90 7.30 5.84 3.85
C PRO A 90 6.38 6.57 4.83
N GLU A 91 6.34 7.91 4.79
CA GLU A 91 5.48 8.72 5.65
C GLU A 91 3.98 8.46 5.38
N VAL A 92 3.62 8.10 4.16
CA VAL A 92 2.24 7.72 3.80
C VAL A 92 1.95 6.28 4.18
N ALA A 93 2.88 5.37 3.89
CA ALA A 93 2.73 3.97 4.28
C ALA A 93 2.59 3.78 5.79
N ALA A 94 3.21 4.66 6.58
CA ALA A 94 3.12 4.66 8.04
C ALA A 94 1.93 5.45 8.60
N ASP A 95 1.12 6.11 7.75
CA ASP A 95 -0.07 6.82 8.20
C ASP A 95 -1.13 5.83 8.75
N GLU A 96 -1.76 6.14 9.88
CA GLU A 96 -2.74 5.26 10.52
C GLU A 96 -3.95 4.99 9.61
N GLY A 97 -4.33 5.95 8.75
CA GLY A 97 -5.38 5.76 7.77
C GLY A 97 -5.01 4.71 6.72
N VAL A 98 -3.73 4.56 6.38
CA VAL A 98 -3.23 3.52 5.46
C VAL A 98 -3.02 2.20 6.20
N VAL A 99 -2.41 2.22 7.38
CA VAL A 99 -2.20 1.04 8.24
C VAL A 99 -3.53 0.34 8.57
N SER A 100 -4.58 1.11 8.87
CA SER A 100 -5.91 0.57 9.15
C SER A 100 -6.60 -0.10 7.95
N THR A 101 -6.08 0.07 6.73
CA THR A 101 -6.59 -0.65 5.54
C THR A 101 -6.13 -2.10 5.45
N ILE A 102 -5.12 -2.52 6.21
CA ILE A 102 -4.53 -3.87 6.14
C ILE A 102 -5.61 -4.99 6.14
N PRO A 103 -6.59 -5.01 7.06
CA PRO A 103 -7.62 -6.05 7.06
C PRO A 103 -8.48 -6.06 5.79
N LEU A 104 -8.81 -4.88 5.26
CA LEU A 104 -9.57 -4.74 4.02
C LEU A 104 -8.77 -5.23 2.80
N ILE A 105 -7.49 -4.87 2.72
CA ILE A 105 -6.59 -5.34 1.66
C ILE A 105 -6.40 -6.86 1.74
N ALA A 106 -6.26 -7.41 2.95
CA ALA A 106 -6.21 -8.86 3.16
C ALA A 106 -7.50 -9.55 2.70
N GLU A 107 -8.67 -8.94 2.94
CA GLU A 107 -9.95 -9.43 2.44
C GLU A 107 -10.01 -9.41 0.90
N ILE A 108 -9.52 -8.34 0.26
CA ILE A 108 -9.43 -8.23 -1.21
C ILE A 108 -8.55 -9.36 -1.77
N VAL A 109 -7.36 -9.57 -1.21
CA VAL A 109 -6.47 -10.68 -1.60
C VAL A 109 -7.17 -12.02 -1.47
N SER A 110 -7.97 -12.22 -0.42
CA SER A 110 -8.67 -13.50 -0.18
C SER A 110 -9.79 -13.81 -1.17
N LYS A 111 -10.28 -12.80 -1.91
CA LYS A 111 -11.42 -12.91 -2.83
C LYS A 111 -11.05 -12.63 -4.29
N SER A 112 -9.90 -12.02 -4.54
CA SER A 112 -9.44 -11.67 -5.89
C SER A 112 -8.90 -12.89 -6.63
N TYR A 113 -9.33 -13.04 -7.88
CA TYR A 113 -8.70 -13.95 -8.86
C TYR A 113 -7.80 -13.20 -9.85
N ASP A 114 -7.79 -11.86 -9.80
CA ASP A 114 -6.90 -11.05 -10.63
C ASP A 114 -5.55 -10.92 -9.94
N LEU A 115 -4.55 -11.58 -10.53
CA LEU A 115 -3.18 -11.54 -10.06
C LEU A 115 -2.61 -10.12 -10.08
N THR A 116 -3.07 -9.24 -10.99
CA THR A 116 -2.59 -7.85 -11.06
C THR A 116 -2.97 -7.06 -9.82
N ILE A 117 -4.23 -7.15 -9.37
CA ILE A 117 -4.66 -6.54 -8.11
C ILE A 117 -3.92 -7.16 -6.94
N THR A 118 -3.83 -8.49 -6.94
CA THR A 118 -3.20 -9.23 -5.84
C THR A 118 -1.73 -8.83 -5.69
N GLU A 119 -0.98 -8.63 -6.79
CA GLU A 119 0.39 -8.09 -6.77
C GLU A 119 0.44 -6.71 -6.11
N GLU A 120 -0.40 -5.77 -6.55
CA GLU A 120 -0.47 -4.41 -5.97
C GLU A 120 -0.84 -4.44 -4.48
N CYS A 121 -1.73 -5.34 -4.07
CA CYS A 121 -2.07 -5.54 -2.67
C CYS A 121 -0.86 -6.01 -1.86
N PHE A 122 -0.10 -7.01 -2.33
CA PHE A 122 1.09 -7.48 -1.61
C PHE A 122 2.21 -6.44 -1.60
N GLU A 123 2.36 -5.64 -2.65
CA GLU A 123 3.29 -4.50 -2.69
C GLU A 123 2.92 -3.47 -1.62
N LEU A 124 1.66 -3.04 -1.58
CA LEU A 124 1.14 -2.13 -0.55
C LEU A 124 1.36 -2.69 0.87
N LEU A 125 0.97 -3.94 1.13
CA LEU A 125 1.12 -4.58 2.44
C LEU A 125 2.60 -4.64 2.87
N SER A 126 3.51 -4.91 1.94
CA SER A 126 4.95 -4.93 2.21
C SER A 126 5.48 -3.53 2.52
N LEU A 127 5.05 -2.50 1.79
CA LEU A 127 5.43 -1.10 2.04
C LEU A 127 4.99 -0.65 3.43
N ILE A 128 3.75 -0.98 3.84
CA ILE A 128 3.26 -0.68 5.19
C ILE A 128 4.09 -1.43 6.25
N ALA A 129 4.34 -2.72 6.07
CA ALA A 129 5.13 -3.51 7.02
C ALA A 129 6.58 -3.02 7.14
N ILE A 130 7.17 -2.46 6.06
CA ILE A 130 8.49 -1.83 6.08
C ILE A 130 8.44 -0.52 6.87
N ALA A 131 7.46 0.34 6.58
CA ALA A 131 7.40 1.71 7.08
C ALA A 131 6.85 1.84 8.52
N SER A 132 6.06 0.88 8.99
CA SER A 132 5.33 0.99 10.27
C SER A 132 5.44 -0.26 11.14
N GLU A 133 5.83 -0.08 12.41
CA GLU A 133 5.78 -1.13 13.44
C GLU A 133 4.33 -1.50 13.77
N ASP A 134 3.46 -0.51 13.96
CA ASP A 134 2.01 -0.71 14.16
C ASP A 134 1.40 -1.48 12.98
N GLY A 135 1.87 -1.18 11.76
CA GLY A 135 1.54 -1.93 10.55
C GLY A 135 1.85 -3.42 10.66
N VAL A 136 3.00 -3.80 11.22
CA VAL A 136 3.34 -5.22 11.48
C VAL A 136 2.39 -5.83 12.50
N TYR A 137 2.05 -5.12 13.58
CA TYR A 137 1.12 -5.63 14.60
C TYR A 137 -0.31 -5.79 14.09
N ARG A 138 -0.75 -4.98 13.13
CA ARG A 138 -2.06 -5.16 12.48
C ARG A 138 -2.20 -6.52 11.78
N PHE A 139 -1.13 -7.07 11.20
CA PHE A 139 -1.18 -8.43 10.62
C PHE A 139 -1.42 -9.52 11.67
N CYS A 140 -1.04 -9.27 12.93
CA CYS A 140 -1.26 -10.17 14.05
C CYS A 140 -2.67 -10.09 14.62
N GLU A 141 -3.50 -9.12 14.19
CA GLU A 141 -4.90 -9.07 14.60
C GLU A 141 -5.63 -10.36 14.17
N PRO A 142 -6.54 -10.89 15.01
CA PRO A 142 -7.21 -12.14 14.72
C PRO A 142 -7.89 -12.14 13.35
N GLY A 143 -7.52 -13.12 12.52
CA GLY A 143 -8.13 -13.35 11.20
C GLY A 143 -7.43 -12.67 10.02
N VAL A 144 -6.60 -11.64 10.22
CA VAL A 144 -5.96 -10.92 9.11
C VAL A 144 -5.02 -11.82 8.31
N ILE A 145 -4.02 -12.41 8.97
CA ILE A 145 -3.09 -13.35 8.31
C ILE A 145 -3.79 -14.62 7.81
N ALA A 146 -4.88 -15.03 8.47
CA ALA A 146 -5.65 -16.19 8.04
C ALA A 146 -6.35 -15.98 6.68
N MET A 147 -6.59 -14.73 6.26
CA MET A 147 -7.11 -14.41 4.92
C MET A 147 -6.02 -14.50 3.83
N ILE A 148 -4.78 -14.15 4.18
CA ILE A 148 -3.66 -14.07 3.24
C ILE A 148 -3.03 -15.45 3.01
N PHE A 149 -2.76 -16.18 4.09
CA PHE A 149 -1.97 -17.41 4.05
C PHE A 149 -2.51 -18.48 3.08
N PRO A 150 -3.83 -18.76 3.01
CA PRO A 150 -4.36 -19.73 2.05
C PRO A 150 -4.08 -19.36 0.59
N GLN A 151 -4.02 -18.07 0.27
CA GLN A 151 -3.78 -17.59 -1.10
C GLN A 151 -2.33 -17.82 -1.54
N ILE A 152 -1.36 -17.79 -0.63
CA ILE A 152 0.04 -18.03 -0.97
C ILE A 152 0.23 -19.41 -1.59
N SER A 153 -0.52 -20.40 -1.10
CA SER A 153 -0.45 -21.79 -1.59
C SER A 153 -1.13 -21.98 -2.95
N SER A 154 -1.93 -21.02 -3.41
CA SER A 154 -2.62 -21.09 -4.71
C SER A 154 -1.85 -20.41 -5.84
N PHE A 155 -0.79 -19.66 -5.54
CA PHE A 155 -0.03 -18.95 -6.55
C PHE A 155 0.85 -19.90 -7.39
N PRO A 156 0.96 -19.66 -8.70
CA PRO A 156 1.87 -20.42 -9.55
C PRO A 156 3.32 -20.27 -9.09
N ASP A 157 4.09 -21.35 -9.18
CA ASP A 157 5.53 -21.33 -8.89
C ASP A 157 6.25 -20.31 -9.79
N GLY A 158 7.11 -19.49 -9.17
CA GLY A 158 7.84 -18.42 -9.86
C GLY A 158 7.00 -17.21 -10.28
N SER A 159 5.75 -17.11 -9.83
CA SER A 159 4.93 -15.91 -10.04
C SER A 159 5.40 -14.75 -9.16
N ARG A 160 5.22 -13.52 -9.65
CA ARG A 160 5.50 -12.29 -8.88
C ARG A 160 4.65 -12.21 -7.62
N CYS A 161 3.39 -12.67 -7.65
CA CYS A 161 2.55 -12.81 -6.45
C CYS A 161 3.23 -13.65 -5.36
N LEU A 162 3.79 -14.81 -5.72
CA LEU A 162 4.45 -15.70 -4.77
C LEU A 162 5.73 -15.06 -4.20
N GLU A 163 6.50 -14.35 -5.04
CA GLU A 163 7.68 -13.60 -4.60
C GLU A 163 7.32 -12.50 -3.60
N LEU A 164 6.32 -11.67 -3.91
CA LEU A 164 5.85 -10.58 -3.04
C LEU A 164 5.24 -11.12 -1.74
N ALA A 165 4.44 -12.19 -1.82
CA ALA A 165 3.88 -12.83 -0.64
C ALA A 165 4.97 -13.41 0.28
N THR A 166 5.99 -14.06 -0.31
CA THR A 166 7.13 -14.59 0.44
C THR A 166 7.91 -13.44 1.10
N HIS A 167 8.12 -12.34 0.38
CA HIS A 167 8.79 -11.16 0.91
C HIS A 167 8.04 -10.57 2.11
N LEU A 168 6.71 -10.40 2.01
CA LEU A 168 5.88 -9.94 3.11
C LEU A 168 5.99 -10.88 4.33
N MET A 169 5.87 -12.19 4.12
CA MET A 169 5.98 -13.17 5.22
C MET A 169 7.34 -13.10 5.91
N GLN A 170 8.42 -12.94 5.14
CA GLN A 170 9.77 -12.76 5.70
C GLN A 170 9.89 -11.48 6.51
N LEU A 171 9.36 -10.36 6.01
CA LEU A 171 9.34 -9.08 6.73
C LEU A 171 8.62 -9.20 8.07
N LEU A 172 7.42 -9.78 8.07
CA LEU A 172 6.61 -9.96 9.27
C LEU A 172 7.33 -10.85 10.29
N VAL A 173 7.83 -12.01 9.87
CA VAL A 173 8.58 -12.92 10.76
C VAL A 173 9.83 -12.24 11.32
N ASN A 174 10.57 -11.49 10.51
CA ASN A 174 11.78 -10.82 10.95
C ASN A 174 11.48 -9.71 11.97
N LYS A 175 10.53 -8.81 11.67
CA LYS A 175 10.18 -7.71 12.57
C LYS A 175 9.52 -8.21 13.86
N LEU A 176 8.63 -9.20 13.78
CA LEU A 176 8.04 -9.80 14.97
C LEU A 176 9.08 -10.52 15.84
N ARG A 177 10.10 -11.16 15.24
CA ARG A 177 11.21 -11.77 15.99
C ARG A 177 12.10 -10.73 16.66
N VAL A 178 12.34 -9.59 16.00
CA VAL A 178 13.08 -8.47 16.58
C VAL A 178 12.35 -7.90 17.80
N ASP A 179 11.02 -7.84 17.74
CA ASP A 179 10.17 -7.34 18.84
C ASP A 179 9.81 -8.40 19.90
N SER A 180 10.19 -9.67 19.69
CA SER A 180 9.94 -10.79 20.60
C SER A 180 11.22 -11.50 21.02
N MET A 181 11.88 -10.91 22.02
CA MET A 181 12.52 -11.69 23.08
C MET A 181 12.08 -11.18 24.45
N THR A 182 10.80 -11.36 24.77
CA THR A 182 10.39 -11.64 26.17
C THR A 182 9.55 -12.92 26.19
N VAL A 183 9.90 -13.80 27.13
CA VAL A 183 9.41 -15.19 27.27
C VAL A 183 7.88 -15.27 27.39
N GLU A 184 7.23 -14.18 27.80
CA GLU A 184 5.78 -14.09 28.02
C GLU A 184 4.96 -14.12 26.70
N LYS A 185 5.47 -13.53 25.61
CA LYS A 185 4.78 -13.54 24.30
C LYS A 185 4.81 -14.92 23.63
N LEU A 186 5.81 -15.76 23.95
CA LEU A 186 5.92 -17.15 23.46
C LEU A 186 4.92 -18.10 24.14
N GLN A 187 4.58 -17.89 25.41
CA GLN A 187 3.62 -18.75 26.12
C GLN A 187 2.20 -18.67 25.56
N GLY A 188 1.80 -17.54 24.97
CA GLY A 188 0.54 -17.40 24.26
C GLY A 188 0.46 -18.27 22.99
N MET A 189 1.58 -18.50 22.31
CA MET A 189 1.64 -19.31 21.09
C MET A 189 1.75 -20.82 21.38
N THR A 190 2.40 -21.22 22.48
CA THR A 190 2.49 -22.63 22.93
C THR A 190 1.15 -23.16 23.45
N SER A 191 0.19 -22.28 23.74
CA SER A 191 -1.15 -22.67 24.20
C SER A 191 -2.03 -23.26 23.09
N MET A 192 -1.66 -23.08 21.81
CA MET A 192 -2.39 -23.68 20.67
C MET A 192 -1.92 -25.09 20.29
N SER A 193 -0.83 -25.61 20.88
CA SER A 193 -0.42 -27.01 20.70
C SER A 193 -1.11 -27.99 21.67
N ASN A 194 -1.93 -27.50 22.61
CA ASN A 194 -2.62 -28.34 23.61
C ASN A 194 -4.11 -28.59 23.32
N LEU A 195 -4.63 -28.18 22.16
CA LEU A 195 -6.01 -28.48 21.76
C LEU A 195 -6.12 -29.69 20.79
N ASN A 196 -5.20 -30.65 20.88
CA ASN A 196 -5.28 -31.95 20.19
C ASN A 196 -5.31 -33.15 21.16
N HIS A 197 -5.72 -32.92 22.41
CA HIS A 197 -5.92 -33.99 23.38
C HIS A 197 -7.26 -33.86 24.10
N CYS A 198 -8.35 -33.95 23.33
CA CYS A 198 -9.69 -34.25 23.84
C CYS A 198 -10.58 -34.79 22.71
N THR A 199 -10.34 -36.05 22.34
CA THR A 199 -11.37 -36.93 21.76
C THR A 199 -11.10 -38.36 22.27
N CYS A 200 -11.65 -38.65 23.45
CA CYS A 200 -12.12 -39.99 23.77
C CYS A 200 -13.58 -40.08 23.32
#